data_AF-A0A0B0H4K5-F1
#
_entry.id   AF-A0A0B0H4K5-F1
#
_cell.length_a   1.000
_cell.length_b   1.000
_cell.length_c   1.000
_cell.angle_alpha   90.00
_cell.angle_beta   90.00
_cell.angle_gamma   90.00
#
_symmetry.space_group_name_H-M   'P 1'
#
loop_
_entity.id
_entity.type
_entity.pdbx_description
1 polymer ?
#
loop_
_entity_poly.entity_id
_entity_poly.type
_entity_poly.pdbx_seq_one_letter_code
_entity_poly.pdbx_strand_id
1 'polypeptide(L)'
;MNDIITWIIIAAFYAPLHYLLPVLFLFITGEEAESVRKQLIHAAILDSTLSMVIAFAVVILLFNKEMISIAMLILLLSMFYPFVRIIRQRKKLH
;
A
#
# COMPACT_ATOMS: atom_id res chain seq x y z
N MET A 1 18.37 -8.62 16.40
CA MET A 1 16.99 -9.18 16.29
C MET A 1 17.05 -10.24 15.22
N ASN A 2 16.40 -11.41 15.38
CA ASN A 2 16.43 -12.45 14.34
C ASN A 2 15.75 -11.91 13.06
N ASP A 3 16.43 -11.96 11.91
CA ASP A 3 15.93 -11.45 10.63
C ASP A 3 14.55 -12.02 10.27
N ILE A 4 14.30 -13.29 10.62
CA ILE A 4 13.00 -13.93 10.41
C ILE A 4 11.89 -13.23 11.19
N ILE A 5 12.15 -12.83 12.44
CA ILE A 5 11.18 -12.11 13.27
C ILE A 5 10.88 -10.73 12.67
N THR A 6 11.90 -10.03 12.19
CA THR A 6 11.74 -8.74 11.51
C THR A 6 10.83 -8.87 10.29
N TRP A 7 11.07 -9.87 9.43
CA TRP A 7 10.25 -10.13 8.26
C TRP A 7 8.80 -10.50 8.61
N ILE A 8 8.59 -11.30 9.66
CA ILE A 8 7.25 -11.63 10.15
C ILE A 8 6.51 -10.37 10.61
N ILE A 9 7.17 -9.50 11.39
CA ILE A 9 6.56 -8.24 11.84
C ILE A 9 6.23 -7.35 10.63
N ILE A 10 7.15 -7.19 9.69
CA ILE A 10 6.89 -6.39 8.48
C ILE A 10 5.69 -6.98 7.73
N ALA A 11 5.66 -8.27 7.43
CA ALA A 11 4.55 -8.88 6.70
C ALA A 11 3.22 -8.76 7.46
N ALA A 12 3.21 -9.04 8.77
CA ALA A 12 2.01 -9.04 9.61
C ALA A 12 1.41 -7.65 9.85
N PHE A 13 2.21 -6.58 9.79
CA PHE A 13 1.71 -5.21 9.99
C PHE A 13 1.61 -4.43 8.69
N TYR A 14 2.62 -4.52 7.83
CA TYR A 14 2.67 -3.76 6.59
C TYR A 14 1.56 -4.19 5.64
N ALA A 15 1.40 -5.50 5.39
CA ALA A 15 0.42 -5.97 4.42
C ALA A 15 -1.01 -5.59 4.85
N PRO A 16 -1.47 -5.81 6.10
CA PRO A 16 -2.80 -5.35 6.49
C PRO A 16 -2.97 -3.83 6.34
N LEU A 17 -2.02 -3.02 6.81
CA LEU A 17 -2.16 -1.56 6.73
C LEU A 17 -2.17 -1.03 5.29
N HIS A 18 -1.35 -1.60 4.42
CA HIS A 18 -1.20 -1.17 3.02
C HIS A 18 -2.47 -1.43 2.18
N TYR A 19 -3.33 -2.36 2.61
CA TYR A 19 -4.62 -2.65 1.96
C TYR A 19 -5.79 -2.03 2.72
N LEU A 20 -5.80 -2.15 4.04
CA LEU A 20 -6.92 -1.73 4.87
C LEU A 20 -7.10 -0.21 4.83
N LEU A 21 -6.02 0.57 4.95
CA LEU A 21 -6.15 2.02 5.03
C LEU A 21 -6.73 2.64 3.74
N PRO A 22 -6.27 2.28 2.51
CA PRO A 22 -6.88 2.78 1.28
C PRO A 22 -8.34 2.36 1.10
N VAL A 23 -8.68 1.13 1.50
CA VAL A 23 -10.06 0.63 1.42
C VAL A 23 -10.97 1.37 2.41
N LEU A 24 -10.54 1.53 3.67
CA LEU A 24 -11.27 2.32 4.66
C LEU A 24 -11.45 3.77 4.21
N PHE A 25 -10.42 4.37 3.58
CA PHE A 25 -10.53 5.72 3.02
C PHE A 25 -11.67 5.83 2.00
N LEU A 26 -11.82 4.85 1.10
CA LEU A 26 -12.93 4.80 0.13
C LEU A 26 -14.29 4.58 0.81
N PHE A 27 -14.35 3.76 1.86
CA PHE A 27 -15.60 3.55 2.61
C PHE A 27 -16.04 4.79 3.41
N ILE A 28 -15.09 5.50 4.01
CA ILE A 28 -15.37 6.66 4.89
C ILE A 28 -15.64 7.93 4.08
N THR A 29 -14.90 8.13 2.98
CA THR A 29 -14.98 9.38 2.17
C THR A 29 -15.77 9.21 0.88
N GLY A 30 -16.35 8.04 0.63
CA GLY A 30 -16.99 7.71 -0.64
C GLY A 30 -18.41 8.24 -0.74
N GLU A 31 -18.57 9.41 -1.34
CA GLU A 31 -19.87 9.96 -1.75
C GLU A 31 -20.31 9.45 -3.14
N GLU A 32 -19.48 8.61 -3.79
CA GLU A 32 -19.79 8.10 -5.13
C GLU A 32 -20.93 7.06 -5.10
N ALA A 33 -21.59 6.88 -6.25
CA ALA A 33 -22.55 5.81 -6.47
C ALA A 33 -21.91 4.43 -6.15
N GLU A 34 -22.71 3.49 -5.65
CA GLU A 34 -22.21 2.19 -5.17
C GLU A 34 -21.39 1.43 -6.24
N SER A 35 -21.83 1.47 -7.49
CA SER A 35 -21.11 0.86 -8.62
C SER A 35 -19.71 1.45 -8.81
N VAL A 36 -19.58 2.78 -8.69
CA VAL A 36 -18.31 3.50 -8.81
C VAL A 36 -17.42 3.22 -7.60
N ARG A 37 -17.97 3.28 -6.38
CA ARG A 37 -17.23 2.97 -5.15
C ARG A 37 -16.67 1.54 -5.19
N LYS A 38 -17.46 0.56 -5.65
CA LYS A 38 -17.00 -0.81 -5.82
C LYS A 38 -15.82 -0.90 -6.80
N GLN A 39 -15.90 -0.22 -7.96
CA GLN A 39 -14.78 -0.18 -8.91
C GLN A 39 -13.53 0.45 -8.29
N LEU A 40 -13.66 1.54 -7.54
CA LEU A 40 -12.55 2.18 -6.84
C LEU A 40 -11.92 1.27 -5.78
N ILE A 41 -12.73 0.50 -5.04
CA ILE A 41 -12.22 -0.47 -4.05
C ILE A 41 -11.41 -1.56 -4.75
N HIS A 42 -11.93 -2.13 -5.84
CA HIS A 42 -11.19 -3.13 -6.63
C HIS A 42 -9.87 -2.55 -7.17
N ALA A 43 -9.90 -1.33 -7.69
CA ALA A 43 -8.70 -0.65 -8.18
C ALA A 43 -7.70 -0.36 -7.05
N ALA A 44 -8.16 0.06 -5.88
CA ALA A 44 -7.32 0.28 -4.69
C ALA A 44 -6.65 -1.01 -4.22
N ILE A 45 -7.36 -2.14 -4.20
CA ILE A 45 -6.77 -3.44 -3.84
C ILE A 45 -5.67 -3.83 -4.83
N LEU A 46 -5.90 -3.66 -6.14
CA LEU A 46 -4.90 -3.94 -7.18
C LEU A 46 -3.69 -3.01 -7.07
N ASP A 47 -3.92 -1.71 -6.88
CA ASP A 47 -2.87 -0.70 -6.72
C ASP A 47 -2.04 -0.96 -5.45
N SER A 48 -2.69 -1.32 -4.33
CA SER A 48 -2.02 -1.77 -3.10
C SER A 48 -1.19 -3.02 -3.32
N THR A 49 -1.72 -4.03 -4.02
CA THR A 49 -1.00 -5.28 -4.33
C THR A 49 0.26 -4.99 -5.14
N LEU A 50 0.13 -4.25 -6.25
CA LEU A 50 1.25 -3.93 -7.12
C LEU A 50 2.31 -3.09 -6.40
N SER A 51 1.88 -2.06 -5.67
CA SER A 51 2.77 -1.21 -4.89
C SER A 51 3.52 -1.99 -3.81
N MET A 52 2.83 -2.90 -3.10
CA MET A 52 3.46 -3.74 -2.08
C MET A 52 4.51 -4.67 -2.68
N VAL A 53 4.18 -5.38 -3.77
CA VAL A 53 5.13 -6.30 -4.43
C VAL A 53 6.40 -5.56 -4.87
N ILE A 54 6.24 -4.38 -5.48
CA ILE A 54 7.38 -3.54 -5.89
C ILE A 54 8.18 -3.08 -4.67
N ALA A 55 7.51 -2.61 -3.62
CA ALA A 55 8.18 -2.14 -2.40
C ALA A 55 8.97 -3.26 -1.72
N PHE A 56 8.39 -4.46 -1.59
CA PHE A 56 9.08 -5.62 -1.02
C PHE A 56 10.29 -6.05 -1.86
N ALA A 57 10.17 -6.06 -3.19
CA ALA A 57 11.30 -6.37 -4.06
C ALA A 57 12.47 -5.40 -3.83
N VAL A 58 12.18 -4.10 -3.74
CA VAL A 58 13.20 -3.07 -3.45
C VAL A 58 13.79 -3.23 -2.05
N VAL A 59 12.96 -3.51 -1.05
CA VAL A 59 13.38 -3.71 0.34
C VAL A 59 14.30 -4.91 0.50
N ILE A 60 14.00 -6.03 -0.18
CA ILE A 60 14.89 -7.21 -0.19
C ILE A 60 16.27 -6.83 -0.75
N LEU A 61 16.31 -6.06 -1.84
CA LEU A 61 17.58 -5.62 -2.44
C LEU A 61 18.37 -4.68 -1.52
N LEU A 62 17.70 -3.80 -0.79
CA LEU A 62 18.34 -2.87 0.15
C LEU A 62 18.77 -3.55 1.46
N PHE A 63 18.00 -4.53 1.92
CA PHE A 63 18.34 -5.32 3.09
C PHE A 63 19.64 -6.09 2.87
N ASN A 64 19.84 -6.67 1.67
CA ASN A 64 21.09 -7.32 1.28
C ASN A 64 22.30 -6.38 1.21
N LYS A 65 22.06 -5.06 1.19
CA LYS A 65 23.10 -4.01 1.22
C LYS A 65 23.27 -3.37 2.60
N GLU A 66 22.65 -3.95 3.63
CA GLU A 66 22.65 -3.44 5.02
C GLU A 66 22.02 -2.04 5.16
N MET A 67 21.23 -1.58 4.17
CA MET A 67 20.62 -0.25 4.14
C MET A 67 19.23 -0.23 4.80
N ILE A 68 19.13 -0.72 6.04
CA ILE A 68 17.84 -0.96 6.73
C ILE A 68 17.00 0.32 6.84
N SER A 69 17.59 1.45 7.20
CA SER A 69 16.86 2.72 7.35
C SER A 69 16.20 3.17 6.04
N ILE A 70 16.86 2.97 4.90
CA ILE A 70 16.32 3.32 3.59
C ILE A 70 15.19 2.35 3.20
N ALA A 71 15.38 1.06 3.47
CA ALA A 71 14.34 0.07 3.23
C ALA A 71 13.04 0.41 3.99
N MET A 72 13.16 0.77 5.27
CA MET A 72 12.01 1.18 6.08
C MET A 72 11.36 2.46 5.57
N LEU A 73 12.15 3.44 5.13
CA LEU A 73 11.63 4.66 4.50
C LEU A 73 10.85 4.35 3.23
N ILE A 74 11.35 3.43 2.39
CA ILE A 74 10.66 3.03 1.16
C ILE A 74 9.31 2.37 1.46
N LEU A 75 9.26 1.45 2.43
CA LEU A 75 8.00 0.86 2.88
C LEU A 75 7.02 1.95 3.32
N LEU A 76 7.46 2.87 4.17
CA LEU A 76 6.62 3.95 4.65
C LEU A 76 6.08 4.82 3.50
N LEU A 77 6.94 5.20 2.55
CA LEU A 77 6.53 6.00 1.41
C LEU A 77 5.60 5.25 0.46
N SER A 78 5.81 3.95 0.25
CA SER A 78 4.94 3.17 -0.63
C SER A 78 3.52 3.07 -0.08
N MET A 79 3.31 3.12 1.25
CA MET A 79 1.95 3.14 1.82
C MET A 79 1.08 4.29 1.35
N PHE A 80 1.67 5.42 0.93
CA PHE A 80 0.91 6.56 0.42
C PHE A 80 0.51 6.41 -1.05
N TYR A 81 1.15 5.50 -1.79
CA TYR A 81 0.93 5.35 -3.23
C TYR A 81 -0.53 5.02 -3.60
N PRO A 82 -1.22 4.06 -2.93
CA PRO A 82 -2.62 3.76 -3.23
C PRO A 82 -3.55 4.97 -3.04
N PHE A 83 -3.31 5.84 -2.06
CA PHE A 83 -4.11 7.05 -1.83
C PHE A 83 -3.97 8.06 -2.99
N VAL A 84 -2.75 8.28 -3.47
CA VAL A 84 -2.50 9.16 -4.63
C VAL A 84 -3.25 8.64 -5.86
N ARG A 85 -3.26 7.32 -6.06
CA ARG A 85 -4.00 6.67 -7.15
C ARG A 85 -5.51 6.84 -7.01
N ILE A 86 -6.08 6.63 -5.82
CA ILE A 86 -7.50 6.85 -5.54
C ILE A 86 -7.91 8.29 -5.90
N ILE A 87 -7.17 9.29 -5.41
CA ILE A 87 -7.47 10.71 -5.67
C ILE A 87 -7.44 11.01 -7.17
N ARG A 88 -6.47 10.44 -7.90
CA ARG A 88 -6.37 10.60 -9.36
C ARG A 88 -7.52 9.90 -10.10
N GLN A 89 -7.97 8.74 -9.65
CA GLN A 89 -9.09 8.02 -10.25
C GLN A 89 -10.41 8.77 -10.04
N ARG A 90 -10.65 9.31 -8.83
CA ARG A 90 -11.80 10.18 -8.55
C ARG A 90 -11.89 11.35 -9.52
N LYS A 91 -10.77 12.07 -9.72
CA LYS A 91 -10.70 13.21 -10.65
C LYS A 91 -10.96 12.87 -12.13
N LYS A 92 -10.88 11.60 -12.53
CA LYS A 92 -11.18 11.17 -13.90
C LYS A 92 -12.65 10.78 -14.11
N LEU A 93 -13.36 10.52 -13.01
CA LEU A 93 -14.75 10.08 -12.99
C LEU A 93 -15.73 11.24 -12.74
N HIS A 94 -15.22 12.37 -12.25
CA HIS A 94 -15.88 13.68 -12.23
C HIS A 94 -15.53 14.48 -13.49
#